data_AF-A0A9D6K921-F1
#
_entry.id   AF-A0A9D6K921-F1
#
_cell.length_a   1.000
_cell.length_b   1.000
_cell.length_c   1.000
_cell.angle_alpha   90.00
_cell.angle_beta   90.00
_cell.angle_gamma   90.00
#
_symmetry.space_group_name_H-M   'P 1'
#
loop_
_entity.id
_entity.type
_entity.pdbx_description
1 polymer ?
#
loop_
_entity_poly.entity_id
_entity_poly.type
_entity_poly.pdbx_seq_one_letter_code
_entity_poly.pdbx_strand_id
1 'polypeptide(L)' 'DKDNFLKWLSYPCKAIGNRVPIDLLNSKFGADIVLEELGRIEHGIFA' A
#
# COMPACT_ATOMS: atom_id res chain seq x y z
N ASP A 1 -10.86 6.99 4.55
CA ASP A 1 -12.07 6.77 3.74
C ASP A 1 -11.98 5.40 3.07
N LYS A 2 -12.99 4.53 3.27
CA LYS A 2 -12.89 3.09 2.95
C LYS A 2 -12.73 2.85 1.46
N ASP A 3 -13.46 3.58 0.63
CA ASP A 3 -13.43 3.40 -0.82
C ASP A 3 -12.08 3.84 -1.42
N ASN A 4 -11.50 4.92 -0.89
CA ASN A 4 -10.16 5.35 -1.28
C ASN A 4 -9.09 4.32 -0.91
N PHE A 5 -9.21 3.69 0.27
CA PHE A 5 -8.32 2.61 0.67
C PHE A 5 -8.45 1.40 -0.25
N LEU A 6 -9.67 0.92 -0.52
CA LEU A 6 -9.91 -0.21 -1.43
C LEU A 6 -9.42 0.08 -2.84
N LYS A 7 -9.63 1.31 -3.32
CA LYS A 7 -9.11 1.77 -4.60
C LYS A 7 -7.58 1.70 -4.60
N TRP A 8 -6.92 2.35 -3.65
CA TRP A 8 -5.45 2.31 -3.52
C TRP A 8 -4.92 0.87 -3.48
N LEU A 9 -5.58 -0.01 -2.74
CA LEU A 9 -5.20 -1.42 -2.60
C LEU A 9 -5.22 -2.18 -3.94
N SER A 10 -6.03 -1.72 -4.90
CA SER A 10 -6.23 -2.35 -6.22
C SER A 10 -5.38 -1.76 -7.35
N TYR A 11 -4.63 -0.68 -7.12
CA TYR A 11 -3.78 -0.05 -8.15
C TYR A 11 -2.29 -0.25 -7.88
N PRO A 12 -1.44 -0.31 -8.93
CA PRO A 12 0.01 -0.30 -8.76
C PRO A 12 0.47 0.92 -7.95
N CYS A 13 1.29 0.69 -6.94
CA CYS A 13 1.85 1.75 -6.11
C CYS A 13 3.37 1.84 -6.33
N LYS A 14 3.82 3.03 -6.76
CA LYS A 14 5.22 3.31 -7.10
C LYS A 14 6.17 3.11 -5.91
N ALA A 15 5.74 3.52 -4.71
CA ALA A 15 6.52 3.44 -3.49
C ALA A 15 6.92 2.01 -3.11
N ILE A 16 6.09 1.02 -3.48
CA ILE A 16 6.32 -0.41 -3.23
C ILE A 16 6.82 -1.15 -4.46
N GLY A 17 7.55 -0.46 -5.35
CA GLY A 17 8.16 -1.06 -6.55
C GLY A 17 7.16 -1.33 -7.67
N ASN A 18 6.13 -0.50 -7.80
CA ASN A 18 5.08 -0.60 -8.81
C ASN A 18 4.27 -1.90 -8.75
N ARG A 19 4.16 -2.48 -7.55
CA ARG A 19 3.30 -3.65 -7.27
C ARG A 19 1.92 -3.21 -6.81
N VAL A 20 0.92 -4.06 -7.00
CA VAL A 20 -0.42 -3.83 -6.46
C VAL A 20 -0.40 -4.24 -4.98
N PRO A 21 -0.82 -3.38 -4.03
CA PRO A 21 -0.75 -3.68 -2.60
C PRO A 21 -1.47 -4.99 -2.21
N ILE A 22 -2.61 -5.30 -2.83
CA ILE A 22 -3.36 -6.53 -2.53
C ILE A 22 -2.56 -7.80 -2.81
N ASP A 23 -1.66 -7.79 -3.81
CA ASP A 23 -0.85 -8.96 -4.18
C ASP A 23 0.22 -9.29 -3.13
N LEU A 24 0.63 -8.28 -2.33
CA LEU A 24 1.63 -8.43 -1.27
C LEU A 24 1.07 -9.04 0.01
N LEU A 25 -0.26 -9.01 0.20
CA LEU A 25 -0.91 -9.47 1.43
C LEU A 25 -0.87 -11.00 1.62
N ASN A 26 -0.34 -11.75 0.65
CA ASN A 26 -0.13 -13.20 0.72
C ASN A 26 1.01 -13.61 1.67
N SER A 27 1.76 -12.67 2.23
CA SER A 27 2.86 -12.94 3.15
C SER A 27 2.92 -11.90 4.26
N LYS A 28 3.41 -12.29 5.44
CA LYS A 28 3.65 -11.34 6.55
C LYS A 28 4.56 -10.19 6.11
N PHE A 29 5.66 -10.51 5.44
CA PHE A 29 6.60 -9.51 4.93
C PHE A 29 5.94 -8.52 3.96
N GLY A 30 5.12 -9.01 3.03
CA GLY A 30 4.40 -8.13 2.13
C GLY A 30 3.33 -7.28 2.83
N ALA A 31 2.67 -7.82 3.86
CA ALA A 31 1.77 -7.03 4.70
C ALA A 31 2.50 -5.93 5.47
N ASP A 32 3.71 -6.20 5.99
CA ASP A 32 4.54 -5.19 6.66
C ASP A 32 4.90 -4.04 5.71
N ILE A 33 5.23 -4.33 4.44
CA ILE A 33 5.47 -3.31 3.40
C ILE A 33 4.22 -2.44 3.16
N VAL A 34 3.05 -3.07 3.04
CA VAL A 34 1.77 -2.35 2.81
C VAL A 34 1.45 -1.44 4.00
N LEU A 35 1.67 -1.90 5.23
CA LEU A 35 1.47 -1.13 6.46
C LEU A 35 2.43 0.06 6.57
N GLU A 36 3.70 -0.14 6.21
CA GLU A 36 4.69 0.94 6.18
C GLU A 36 4.26 2.06 5.23
N GLU A 37 3.83 1.70 4.01
CA GLU A 37 3.39 2.69 3.03
C GLU A 37 2.10 3.41 3.45
N LEU A 38 1.15 2.70 4.08
CA LEU A 38 -0.04 3.33 4.66
C LEU A 38 0.33 4.36 5.71
N GLY A 39 1.27 4.04 6.62
CA GLY A 39 1.76 5.00 7.62
C GLY A 39 2.37 6.24 6.98
N ARG A 40 3.15 6.09 5.89
CA ARG A 40 3.70 7.24 5.15
C ARG A 40 2.60 8.13 4.55
N ILE A 41 1.57 7.53 3.95
CA ILE A 41 0.43 8.25 3.38
C ILE A 41 -0.35 9.01 4.46
N GLU A 42 -0.58 8.39 5.63
CA GLU A 42 -1.24 9.04 6.78
C GLU A 42 -0.48 10.28 7.26
N HIS A 43 0.84 10.26 7.18
CA HIS A 43 1.72 11.40 7.49
C HIS A 43 1.92 12.38 6.31
N GLY A 44 1.29 12.14 5.15
CA GLY A 44 1.39 13.00 3.96
C GLY A 44 2.72 12.87 3.20
N ILE A 45 3.43 11.76 3.35
CA ILE A 45 4.70 11.47 2.68
C ILE A 45 4.44 10.58 1.46
N PHE A 46 4.81 11.04 0.27
CA PHE A 46 4.58 10.33 -1.01
C PHE A 46 5.93 10.09 -1.74
N ALA A 47 6.08 8.97 -2.46
CA ALA A 47 7.28 8.61 -3.25
C ALA A 47 7.01 8.46 -4.76
#